data_AF-A0A087XMI0-F1
#
_entry.id   AF-A0A087XMI0-F1
#
_cell.length_a   1.000
_cell.length_b   1.000
_cell.length_c   1.000
_cell.angle_alpha   90.00
_cell.angle_beta   90.00
_cell.angle_gamma   90.00
#
_symmetry.space_group_name_H-M   'P 1'
#
loop_
_entity.id
_entity.type
_entity.pdbx_description
1 polymer ?
#
loop_
_entity_poly.entity_id
_entity_poly.type
_entity_poly.pdbx_seq_one_letter_code
_entity_poly.pdbx_strand_id
1 'polypeptide(L)'
;MPSIQPVVMQVLKHLPKVPEKKLKMVMADKELYKVCAVEVKRQIWQDNQALFGDEVSPLLKQYIVEKEAALFSSDLSILHNFFSPTPKTRRQGEVVLKLTQMIGKNVKLYDMVLQFLRTLFLRTRNVHYCTLRAELLMSLHDLDISEICSVDPCHKFTWCLDACIREKFVDSKRARELQGFLDGVKKGQEQVLGDLSMILCDPFACNTLVLSIIRNVQELLSQDALPRDSPDLLLLLRMLSLGQGAWDMIDSQVFKEPRLDLEVVTRFLPAMMSVVVDDHTFIVEQKLPSEEKSSLTYPTSLPDAFIRYLQDNRVACEMGLYYVLHIAKLRNRNALQRLLPALVETYNDMAFSDIFLHLLTAHLTLLSDEFGSEEFCSVVFDSFLLTSFSSKENVHRHILRMLLHLHHKVLPSYLETLMQTLEPPKQCSEPLKELHSQLTEKLEAHKKSPTPPDEPTSLDLGLHPVTVPTTSSSSAPTTPV
;
A
#
# COMPACT_ATOMS: atom_id res chain seq x y z
N MET A 1 49.30 -22.25 -5.65
CA MET A 1 49.22 -22.48 -4.20
C MET A 1 47.85 -22.04 -3.69
N PRO A 2 46.86 -22.94 -3.62
CA PRO A 2 45.52 -22.65 -3.10
C PRO A 2 45.49 -22.34 -1.59
N SER A 3 46.49 -22.81 -0.83
CA SER A 3 46.53 -22.73 0.63
C SER A 3 46.77 -21.32 1.20
N ILE A 4 47.44 -20.42 0.46
CA ILE A 4 47.75 -19.05 0.90
C ILE A 4 46.66 -18.05 0.50
N GLN A 5 45.80 -18.43 -0.45
CA GLN A 5 44.74 -17.57 -0.99
C GLN A 5 43.81 -16.97 0.07
N PRO A 6 43.33 -17.71 1.09
CA PRO A 6 42.48 -17.13 2.13
C PRO A 6 43.17 -16.02 2.94
N VAL A 7 44.46 -16.19 3.22
CA VAL A 7 45.26 -15.19 3.96
C VAL A 7 45.43 -13.93 3.13
N VAL A 8 45.75 -14.06 1.84
CA VAL A 8 45.88 -12.91 0.93
C VAL A 8 44.56 -12.16 0.80
N MET A 9 43.43 -12.88 0.68
CA MET A 9 42.10 -12.26 0.62
C MET A 9 41.76 -11.49 1.89
N GLN A 10 42.10 -12.03 3.05
CA GLN A 10 41.88 -11.36 4.32
C GLN A 10 42.76 -10.10 4.46
N VAL A 11 44.00 -10.13 3.97
CA VAL A 11 44.86 -8.93 3.93
C VAL A 11 44.27 -7.88 3.00
N LEU A 12 43.90 -8.27 1.77
CA LEU A 12 43.33 -7.35 0.78
C LEU A 12 42.07 -6.64 1.29
N LYS A 13 41.22 -7.35 2.05
CA LYS A 13 40.00 -6.80 2.67
C LYS A 13 40.28 -5.58 3.55
N HIS A 14 41.38 -5.59 4.29
CA HIS A 14 41.72 -4.53 5.25
C HIS A 14 42.63 -3.45 4.67
N LEU A 15 43.01 -3.56 3.38
CA LEU A 15 43.79 -2.53 2.72
C LEU A 15 42.90 -1.34 2.33
N PRO A 16 43.21 -0.11 2.79
CA PRO A 16 42.43 1.07 2.44
C PRO A 16 42.49 1.37 0.94
N LYS A 17 43.60 1.03 0.28
CA LYS A 17 43.77 1.13 -1.18
C LYS A 17 44.60 -0.05 -1.69
N VAL A 18 44.00 -0.89 -2.51
CA VAL A 18 44.66 -1.98 -3.21
C VAL A 18 45.34 -1.41 -4.46
N PRO A 19 46.59 -1.80 -4.78
CA PRO A 19 47.26 -1.33 -5.98
C PRO A 19 46.47 -1.65 -7.26
N GLU A 20 46.32 -0.67 -8.15
CA GLU A 20 45.49 -0.79 -9.36
C GLU A 20 45.88 -1.98 -10.26
N LYS A 21 47.19 -2.24 -10.38
CA LYS A 21 47.70 -3.41 -11.11
C LYS A 21 47.13 -4.72 -10.57
N LYS A 22 46.93 -4.83 -9.25
CA LYS A 22 46.37 -6.01 -8.60
C LYS A 22 44.86 -6.09 -8.77
N LEU A 23 44.16 -4.95 -8.73
CA LEU A 23 42.72 -4.90 -9.05
C LEU A 23 42.45 -5.36 -10.48
N LYS A 24 43.24 -4.92 -11.46
CA LYS A 24 43.15 -5.40 -12.85
C LYS A 24 43.36 -6.91 -12.98
N MET A 25 44.29 -7.49 -12.22
CA MET A 25 44.49 -8.94 -12.19
C MET A 25 43.28 -9.67 -11.59
N VAL A 26 42.69 -9.15 -10.51
CA VAL A 26 41.48 -9.70 -9.90
C VAL A 26 40.31 -9.66 -10.88
N MET A 27 40.11 -8.54 -11.58
CA MET A 27 39.04 -8.40 -12.56
C MET A 27 39.18 -9.36 -13.76
N ALA A 28 40.41 -9.67 -14.17
CA ALA A 28 40.66 -10.55 -15.31
C ALA A 28 40.39 -12.04 -14.99
N ASP A 29 40.38 -12.42 -13.72
CA ASP A 29 40.18 -13.79 -13.25
C ASP A 29 38.81 -13.92 -12.55
N LYS A 30 37.85 -14.59 -13.21
CA LYS A 30 36.48 -14.73 -12.70
C LYS A 30 36.41 -15.48 -11.36
N GLU A 31 37.24 -16.51 -11.17
CA GLU A 31 37.23 -17.29 -9.93
C GLU A 31 37.82 -16.46 -8.78
N LEU A 32 38.89 -15.71 -9.06
CA LEU A 32 39.50 -14.82 -8.09
C LEU A 32 38.55 -13.68 -7.70
N TYR A 33 37.91 -13.06 -8.68
CA TYR A 33 36.89 -12.03 -8.45
C TYR A 33 35.73 -12.55 -7.61
N LYS A 34 35.22 -13.76 -7.89
CA LYS A 34 34.08 -14.34 -7.16
C LYS A 34 34.34 -14.45 -5.66
N VAL A 35 35.54 -14.91 -5.27
CA VAL A 35 35.93 -15.09 -3.86
C VAL A 35 36.46 -13.84 -3.17
N CYS A 36 36.66 -12.73 -3.90
CA CYS A 36 37.12 -11.48 -3.31
C CYS A 36 36.05 -10.88 -2.37
N ALA A 37 36.55 -10.32 -1.26
CA ALA A 37 35.73 -9.58 -0.31
C ALA A 37 35.10 -8.34 -0.97
N VAL A 38 33.91 -7.94 -0.49
CA VAL A 38 33.15 -6.81 -1.03
C VAL A 38 33.94 -5.50 -0.97
N GLU A 39 34.79 -5.32 0.05
CA GLU A 39 35.64 -4.15 0.23
C GLU A 39 36.65 -3.98 -0.92
N VAL A 40 37.17 -5.09 -1.45
CA VAL A 40 38.07 -5.09 -2.61
C VAL A 40 37.25 -4.84 -3.89
N LYS A 41 36.09 -5.47 -4.01
CA LYS A 41 35.20 -5.28 -5.16
C LYS A 41 34.70 -3.82 -5.27
N ARG A 42 34.42 -3.14 -4.16
CA ARG A 42 34.09 -1.70 -4.15
C ARG A 42 35.15 -0.84 -4.83
N GLN A 43 36.42 -1.14 -4.59
CA GLN A 43 37.53 -0.40 -5.20
C GLN A 43 37.63 -0.65 -6.72
N ILE A 44 37.12 -1.78 -7.20
CA ILE A 44 36.98 -2.07 -8.63
C ILE A 44 35.76 -1.34 -9.20
N TRP A 45 34.61 -1.48 -8.54
CA TRP A 45 33.31 -0.97 -8.99
C TRP A 45 33.29 0.55 -9.14
N GLN A 46 33.95 1.28 -8.24
CA GLN A 46 33.94 2.75 -8.26
C GLN A 46 34.51 3.36 -9.55
N ASP A 47 35.33 2.60 -10.29
CA ASP A 47 35.94 3.00 -11.55
C ASP A 47 35.44 2.14 -12.73
N ASN A 48 34.47 1.23 -12.50
CA ASN A 48 33.89 0.36 -13.52
C ASN A 48 32.36 0.23 -13.36
N GLN A 49 31.65 1.25 -13.86
CA GLN A 49 30.19 1.35 -13.76
C GLN A 49 29.45 0.18 -14.43
N ALA A 50 29.95 -0.33 -15.55
CA ALA A 50 29.32 -1.45 -16.26
C ALA A 50 29.34 -2.71 -15.40
N LEU A 51 30.51 -3.08 -14.86
CA LEU A 51 30.64 -4.24 -13.98
C LEU A 51 29.79 -4.09 -12.71
N PHE A 52 29.74 -2.90 -12.11
CA PHE A 52 28.88 -2.68 -10.95
C PHE A 52 27.39 -2.77 -11.30
N GLY A 53 26.99 -2.27 -12.47
CA GLY A 53 25.64 -2.40 -13.00
C GLY A 53 25.22 -3.86 -13.18
N ASP A 54 26.13 -4.71 -13.67
CA ASP A 54 25.88 -6.15 -13.83
C ASP A 54 25.65 -6.87 -12.48
N GLU A 55 26.32 -6.44 -11.42
CA GLU A 55 26.15 -7.00 -10.06
C GLU A 55 24.86 -6.51 -9.39
N VAL A 56 24.50 -5.24 -9.60
CA VAL A 56 23.34 -4.59 -8.95
C VAL A 56 22.03 -4.89 -9.69
N SER A 57 22.03 -5.00 -11.01
CA SER A 57 20.81 -5.18 -11.81
C SER A 57 19.95 -6.39 -11.39
N PRO A 58 20.51 -7.58 -11.10
CA PRO A 58 19.74 -8.71 -10.60
C PRO A 58 19.02 -8.41 -9.28
N LEU A 59 19.67 -7.69 -8.36
CA LEU A 59 19.08 -7.29 -7.08
C LEU A 59 17.92 -6.31 -7.30
N LEU A 60 18.09 -5.33 -8.18
CA LEU A 60 17.03 -4.37 -8.51
C LEU A 60 15.81 -5.06 -9.11
N LYS A 61 16.01 -6.04 -10.01
CA LYS A 61 14.92 -6.85 -10.57
C LYS A 61 14.24 -7.71 -9.50
N GLN A 62 15.03 -8.36 -8.65
CA GLN A 62 14.53 -9.16 -7.53
C GLN A 62 13.63 -8.32 -6.61
N TYR A 63 14.04 -7.10 -6.26
CA TYR A 63 13.25 -6.21 -5.41
C TYR A 63 11.87 -5.92 -5.98
N ILE A 64 11.78 -5.63 -7.28
CA ILE A 64 10.49 -5.37 -7.95
C ILE A 64 9.59 -6.62 -7.90
N VAL A 65 10.14 -7.78 -8.24
CA VAL A 65 9.39 -9.05 -8.20
C VAL A 65 8.87 -9.34 -6.79
N GLU A 66 9.66 -9.09 -5.75
CA GLU A 66 9.23 -9.25 -4.35
C GLU A 66 8.08 -8.30 -3.98
N LYS A 67 8.11 -7.04 -4.44
CA LYS A 67 7.03 -6.07 -4.17
C LYS A 67 5.74 -6.43 -4.93
N GLU A 68 5.86 -6.85 -6.18
CA GLU A 68 4.71 -7.33 -6.96
C GLU A 68 4.11 -8.59 -6.33
N ALA A 69 4.94 -9.55 -5.91
CA ALA A 69 4.48 -10.74 -5.21
C ALA A 69 3.72 -10.40 -3.92
N ALA A 70 4.17 -9.41 -3.16
CA ALA A 70 3.47 -8.93 -1.96
C ALA A 70 2.07 -8.37 -2.28
N LEU A 71 1.90 -7.66 -3.41
CA LEU A 71 0.60 -7.16 -3.86
C LEU A 71 -0.34 -8.28 -4.30
N PHE A 72 0.20 -9.40 -4.79
CA PHE A 72 -0.56 -10.58 -5.26
C PHE A 72 -0.62 -11.74 -4.26
N SER A 73 -0.29 -11.52 -2.99
CA SER A 73 -0.34 -12.56 -1.95
C SER A 73 -1.72 -13.24 -1.87
N SER A 74 -1.74 -14.53 -1.57
CA SER A 74 -2.98 -15.28 -1.45
C SER A 74 -3.75 -14.99 -0.15
N ASP A 75 -3.15 -14.30 0.81
CA ASP A 75 -3.81 -13.88 2.06
C ASP A 75 -4.34 -12.45 1.89
N LEU A 76 -5.67 -12.29 1.79
CA LEU A 76 -6.35 -10.99 1.77
C LEU A 76 -6.64 -10.54 3.21
N SER A 77 -5.59 -10.08 3.89
CA SER A 77 -5.69 -9.57 5.25
C SER A 77 -5.59 -8.05 5.29
N ILE A 78 -6.49 -7.42 6.03
CA ILE A 78 -6.47 -5.97 6.30
C ILE A 78 -5.41 -5.63 7.35
N LEU A 79 -5.14 -6.56 8.27
CA LEU A 79 -4.12 -6.40 9.29
C LEU A 79 -2.72 -6.62 8.71
N HIS A 80 -2.60 -7.50 7.72
CA HIS A 80 -1.35 -7.85 7.05
C HIS A 80 -1.42 -7.55 5.54
N ASN A 81 -1.59 -6.27 5.20
CA ASN A 81 -1.59 -5.78 3.82
C ASN A 81 -0.20 -5.24 3.40
N PHE A 82 -0.08 -4.81 2.14
CA PHE A 82 1.13 -4.23 1.56
C PHE A 82 1.77 -3.10 2.40
N PHE A 83 0.95 -2.29 3.08
CA PHE A 83 1.39 -1.18 3.93
C PHE A 83 1.61 -1.55 5.41
N SER A 84 1.39 -2.81 5.80
CA SER A 84 1.60 -3.27 7.17
C SER A 84 3.06 -3.30 7.64
N PRO A 85 4.07 -3.66 6.81
CA PRO A 85 5.47 -3.67 7.24
C PRO A 85 5.99 -2.28 7.64
N THR A 86 6.53 -2.19 8.85
CA THR A 86 7.15 -0.95 9.36
C THR A 86 8.39 -0.58 8.52
N PRO A 87 8.77 0.70 8.44
CA PRO A 87 9.97 1.09 7.70
C PRO A 87 11.22 0.31 8.11
N LYS A 88 11.41 0.08 9.42
CA LYS A 88 12.53 -0.71 9.94
C LYS A 88 12.51 -2.15 9.43
N THR A 89 11.33 -2.79 9.40
CA THR A 89 11.16 -4.16 8.88
C THR A 89 11.47 -4.23 7.39
N ARG A 90 11.00 -3.26 6.59
CA ARG A 90 11.23 -3.28 5.14
C ARG A 90 12.71 -3.20 4.78
N ARG A 91 13.49 -2.43 5.55
CA ARG A 91 14.95 -2.31 5.38
C ARG A 91 15.74 -3.57 5.73
N GLN A 92 15.12 -4.55 6.40
CA GLN A 92 15.74 -5.87 6.63
C GLN A 92 15.60 -6.82 5.43
N GLY A 93 14.97 -6.39 4.34
CA GLY A 93 14.89 -7.17 3.11
C GLY A 93 16.27 -7.48 2.54
N GLU A 94 16.44 -8.69 1.99
CA GLU A 94 17.72 -9.20 1.51
C GLU A 94 18.37 -8.27 0.48
N VAL A 95 17.58 -7.76 -0.47
CA VAL A 95 18.08 -6.84 -1.50
C VAL A 95 18.61 -5.55 -0.89
N VAL A 96 17.87 -4.92 0.04
CA VAL A 96 18.29 -3.66 0.67
C VAL A 96 19.60 -3.87 1.43
N LEU A 97 19.68 -4.92 2.25
CA LEU A 97 20.89 -5.24 3.01
C LEU A 97 22.10 -5.51 2.11
N LYS A 98 21.91 -6.26 1.02
CA LYS A 98 22.99 -6.52 0.05
C LYS A 98 23.45 -5.25 -0.65
N LEU A 99 22.54 -4.38 -1.10
CA LEU A 99 22.90 -3.12 -1.74
C LEU A 99 23.65 -2.20 -0.77
N THR A 100 23.15 -2.07 0.46
CA THR A 100 23.82 -1.33 1.54
C THR A 100 25.23 -1.87 1.78
N GLN A 101 25.41 -3.20 1.83
CA GLN A 101 26.72 -3.83 1.96
C GLN A 101 27.62 -3.58 0.74
N MET A 102 27.08 -3.65 -0.48
CA MET A 102 27.84 -3.40 -1.70
C MET A 102 28.35 -1.97 -1.76
N ILE A 103 27.53 -0.98 -1.38
CA ILE A 103 27.89 0.44 -1.36
C ILE A 103 28.88 0.75 -0.23
N GLY A 104 28.59 0.28 0.99
CA GLY A 104 29.36 0.63 2.18
C GLY A 104 29.45 2.15 2.37
N LYS A 105 30.68 2.67 2.51
CA LYS A 105 30.95 4.11 2.69
C LYS A 105 31.27 4.86 1.39
N ASN A 106 31.14 4.20 0.24
CA ASN A 106 31.59 4.76 -1.04
C ASN A 106 30.50 5.61 -1.69
N VAL A 107 30.66 6.94 -1.64
CA VAL A 107 29.69 7.91 -2.21
C VAL A 107 29.49 7.71 -3.72
N LYS A 108 30.54 7.41 -4.48
CA LYS A 108 30.42 7.19 -5.93
C LYS A 108 29.51 6.00 -6.25
N LEU A 109 29.64 4.90 -5.50
CA LEU A 109 28.79 3.73 -5.69
C LEU A 109 27.34 4.02 -5.32
N TYR A 110 27.11 4.78 -4.25
CA TYR A 110 25.79 5.26 -3.88
C TYR A 110 25.16 6.08 -5.01
N ASP A 111 25.88 7.06 -5.54
CA ASP A 111 25.43 7.90 -6.66
C ASP A 111 25.12 7.09 -7.92
N MET A 112 25.94 6.06 -8.23
CA MET A 112 25.68 5.14 -9.33
C MET A 112 24.36 4.36 -9.13
N VAL A 113 24.10 3.86 -7.92
CA VAL A 113 22.81 3.19 -7.62
C VAL A 113 21.65 4.18 -7.79
N LEU A 114 21.75 5.40 -7.27
CA LEU A 114 20.72 6.42 -7.47
C LEU A 114 20.48 6.72 -8.96
N GLN A 115 21.52 6.77 -9.78
CA GLN A 115 21.40 6.93 -11.23
C GLN A 115 20.67 5.75 -11.88
N PHE A 116 20.98 4.51 -11.46
CA PHE A 116 20.27 3.32 -11.93
C PHE A 116 18.79 3.35 -11.54
N LEU A 117 18.47 3.73 -10.30
CA LEU A 117 17.07 3.86 -9.83
C LEU A 117 16.30 4.90 -10.64
N ARG A 118 16.86 6.09 -10.91
CA ARG A 118 16.24 7.10 -11.78
C ARG A 118 16.01 6.57 -13.19
N THR A 119 17.01 5.91 -13.77
CA THR A 119 16.93 5.35 -15.13
C THR A 119 15.84 4.28 -15.22
N LEU A 120 15.76 3.39 -14.25
CA LEU A 120 14.78 2.32 -14.21
C LEU A 120 13.37 2.86 -13.93
N PHE A 121 13.24 3.83 -13.02
CA PHE A 121 11.98 4.53 -12.78
C PHE A 121 11.44 5.17 -14.06
N LEU A 122 12.27 5.89 -14.80
CA LEU A 122 11.87 6.48 -16.09
C LEU A 122 11.43 5.43 -17.11
N ARG A 123 12.25 4.39 -17.30
CA ARG A 123 12.03 3.36 -18.34
C ARG A 123 10.83 2.46 -18.06
N THR A 124 10.55 2.16 -16.80
CA THR A 124 9.54 1.16 -16.41
C THR A 124 8.28 1.76 -15.81
N ARG A 125 8.33 3.03 -15.39
CA ARG A 125 7.30 3.69 -14.58
C ARG A 125 6.98 2.97 -13.26
N ASN A 126 7.85 2.07 -12.79
CA ASN A 126 7.63 1.33 -11.56
C ASN A 126 8.04 2.16 -10.33
N VAL A 127 7.06 2.58 -9.55
CA VAL A 127 7.23 3.42 -8.35
C VAL A 127 7.99 2.74 -7.21
N HIS A 128 8.16 1.41 -7.23
CA HIS A 128 8.92 0.72 -6.18
C HIS A 128 10.43 1.04 -6.23
N TYR A 129 10.95 1.56 -7.35
CA TYR A 129 12.31 2.14 -7.37
C TYR A 129 12.42 3.40 -6.49
N CYS A 130 11.32 4.14 -6.33
CA CYS A 130 11.23 5.26 -5.39
C CYS A 130 11.25 4.77 -3.93
N THR A 131 10.52 3.68 -3.62
CA THR A 131 10.60 3.01 -2.32
C THR A 131 12.03 2.57 -2.01
N LEU A 132 12.70 1.92 -2.98
CA LEU A 132 14.07 1.44 -2.79
C LEU A 132 15.05 2.60 -2.56
N ARG A 133 14.86 3.74 -3.22
CA ARG A 133 15.65 4.95 -2.96
C ARG A 133 15.56 5.37 -1.49
N ALA A 134 14.34 5.48 -0.95
CA ALA A 134 14.13 5.87 0.44
C ALA A 134 14.67 4.82 1.42
N GLU A 135 14.40 3.54 1.19
CA GLU A 135 14.84 2.44 2.05
C GLU A 135 16.36 2.30 2.08
N LEU A 136 17.05 2.51 0.96
CA LEU A 136 18.50 2.45 0.88
C LEU A 136 19.16 3.56 1.70
N LEU A 137 18.70 4.81 1.52
CA LEU A 137 19.21 5.96 2.28
C LEU A 137 18.99 5.76 3.79
N MET A 138 17.81 5.29 4.18
CA MET A 138 17.53 5.02 5.58
C MET A 138 18.26 3.78 6.13
N SER A 139 18.60 2.80 5.28
CA SER A 139 19.43 1.65 5.67
C SER A 139 20.88 2.08 5.96
N LEU A 140 21.43 2.99 5.16
CA LEU A 140 22.74 3.59 5.41
C LEU A 140 22.75 4.46 6.68
N HIS A 141 21.65 5.18 6.94
CA HIS A 141 21.45 5.92 8.18
C HIS A 141 21.42 4.99 9.40
N ASP A 142 20.69 3.87 9.34
CA ASP A 142 20.62 2.90 10.44
C ASP A 142 21.98 2.26 10.77
N LEU A 143 22.95 2.32 9.84
CA LEU A 143 24.34 1.85 10.02
C LEU A 143 25.33 2.99 10.37
N ASP A 144 24.85 4.20 10.64
CA ASP A 144 25.66 5.38 10.97
C ASP A 144 26.71 5.74 9.89
N ILE A 145 26.39 5.52 8.61
CA ILE A 145 27.29 5.85 7.48
C ILE A 145 27.19 7.35 7.17
N SER A 146 27.92 8.15 7.95
CA SER A 146 27.91 9.62 7.84
C SER A 146 28.51 10.13 6.53
N GLU A 147 29.41 9.37 5.89
CA GLU A 147 30.05 9.75 4.63
C GLU A 147 29.04 9.94 3.49
N ILE A 148 27.91 9.23 3.53
CA ILE A 148 26.82 9.36 2.55
C ILE A 148 25.70 10.25 3.12
N CYS A 149 25.24 9.98 4.35
CA CYS A 149 24.09 10.69 4.93
C CYS A 149 24.32 12.21 5.08
N SER A 150 25.57 12.64 5.29
CA SER A 150 25.88 14.08 5.44
C SER A 150 25.88 14.85 4.12
N VAL A 151 26.04 14.15 2.98
CA VAL A 151 26.11 14.76 1.65
C VAL A 151 24.83 14.58 0.84
N ASP A 152 24.00 13.58 1.17
CA ASP A 152 22.70 13.39 0.52
C ASP A 152 21.71 14.51 0.95
N PRO A 153 21.26 15.37 0.02
CA PRO A 153 20.40 16.50 0.35
C PRO A 153 18.99 16.09 0.79
N CYS A 154 18.56 14.87 0.48
CA CYS A 154 17.25 14.32 0.84
C CYS A 154 17.26 13.62 2.22
N HIS A 155 18.40 13.45 2.88
CA HIS A 155 18.52 12.67 4.12
C HIS A 155 17.55 13.12 5.21
N LYS A 156 17.59 14.40 5.59
CA LYS A 156 16.74 14.93 6.67
C LYS A 156 15.25 14.88 6.34
N PHE A 157 14.90 15.15 5.08
CA PHE A 157 13.54 15.07 4.59
C PHE A 157 13.01 13.63 4.66
N THR A 158 13.79 12.69 4.12
CA THR A 158 13.45 11.25 4.11
C THR A 158 13.33 10.72 5.54
N TRP A 159 14.21 11.12 6.45
CA TRP A 159 14.15 10.72 7.86
C TRP A 159 12.89 11.26 8.57
N CYS A 160 12.52 12.52 8.31
CA CYS A 160 11.29 13.10 8.84
C CYS A 160 10.04 12.40 8.29
N LEU A 161 10.03 12.10 6.98
CA LEU A 161 8.94 11.38 6.33
C LEU A 161 8.85 9.92 6.80
N ASP A 162 9.97 9.24 7.05
CA ASP A 162 10.03 7.87 7.60
C ASP A 162 9.33 7.80 8.97
N ALA A 163 9.47 8.84 9.79
CA ALA A 163 8.74 8.96 11.04
C ALA A 163 7.23 9.09 10.80
N CYS A 164 6.80 9.90 9.83
CA CYS A 164 5.38 10.03 9.49
C CYS A 164 4.79 8.71 8.97
N ILE A 165 5.54 7.98 8.14
CA ILE A 165 5.13 6.66 7.60
C ILE A 165 4.95 5.66 8.75
N ARG A 166 5.85 5.66 9.72
CA ARG A 166 5.75 4.79 10.90
C ARG A 166 4.50 5.10 11.73
N GLU A 167 4.22 6.37 11.99
CA GLU A 167 3.02 6.79 12.73
C GLU A 167 1.73 6.78 11.89
N LYS A 168 1.85 6.52 10.58
CA LYS A 168 0.76 6.52 9.58
C LYS A 168 0.00 7.86 9.51
N PHE A 169 0.64 8.95 9.91
CA PHE A 169 0.07 10.29 9.89
C PHE A 169 1.16 11.37 9.88
N VAL A 170 0.85 12.54 9.31
CA VAL A 170 1.70 13.73 9.31
C VAL A 170 1.10 14.80 10.24
N ASP A 171 1.66 14.97 11.43
CA ASP A 171 1.24 16.03 12.37
C ASP A 171 1.75 17.42 11.99
N SER A 172 1.15 18.48 12.56
CA SER A 172 1.47 19.88 12.27
C SER A 172 2.92 20.28 12.57
N LYS A 173 3.63 19.56 13.46
CA LYS A 173 5.05 19.80 13.71
C LYS A 173 5.88 19.22 12.56
N ARG A 174 5.64 17.96 12.21
CA ARG A 174 6.30 17.27 11.10
C ARG A 174 6.00 17.91 9.76
N ALA A 175 4.76 18.34 9.54
CA ALA A 175 4.33 19.14 8.39
C ALA A 175 5.24 20.36 8.22
N ARG A 176 5.41 21.19 9.27
CA ARG A 176 6.29 22.36 9.22
C ARG A 176 7.76 22.02 8.99
N GLU A 177 8.27 20.92 9.57
CA GLU A 177 9.63 20.44 9.29
C GLU A 177 9.81 20.05 7.81
N LEU A 178 8.87 19.27 7.27
CA LEU A 178 8.85 18.84 5.86
C LEU A 178 8.75 20.04 4.92
N GLN A 179 7.87 20.99 5.22
CA GLN A 179 7.76 22.25 4.50
C GLN A 179 9.08 23.03 4.50
N GLY A 180 9.73 23.16 5.66
CA GLY A 180 11.01 23.85 5.78
C GLY A 180 12.12 23.23 4.92
N PHE A 181 12.11 21.91 4.73
CA PHE A 181 13.04 21.25 3.81
C PHE A 181 12.73 21.55 2.34
N LEU A 182 11.46 21.54 1.93
CA LEU A 182 11.06 21.89 0.56
C LEU A 182 11.36 23.36 0.24
N ASP A 183 10.98 24.27 1.13
CA ASP A 183 11.22 25.72 0.97
C ASP A 183 12.71 26.07 1.10
N GLY A 184 13.51 25.18 1.71
CA GLY A 184 14.95 25.32 1.87
C GLY A 184 15.77 24.99 0.61
N VAL A 185 15.15 24.49 -0.46
CA VAL A 185 15.84 24.21 -1.73
C VAL A 185 16.32 25.52 -2.36
N LYS A 186 17.64 25.67 -2.48
CA LYS A 186 18.27 26.90 -2.97
C LYS A 186 18.19 27.00 -4.49
N LYS A 187 18.12 28.23 -4.99
CA LYS A 187 18.28 28.53 -6.42
C LYS A 187 19.64 28.01 -6.91
N GLY A 188 19.65 27.29 -8.03
CA GLY A 188 20.81 26.58 -8.58
C GLY A 188 21.00 25.15 -8.04
N GLN A 189 20.19 24.70 -7.07
CA GLN A 189 20.18 23.33 -6.53
C GLN A 189 18.83 22.65 -6.77
N GLU A 190 18.06 23.11 -7.75
CA GLU A 190 16.70 22.64 -7.97
C GLU A 190 16.64 21.16 -8.32
N GLN A 191 17.72 20.56 -8.84
CA GLN A 191 17.83 19.11 -9.10
C GLN A 191 17.46 18.24 -7.89
N VAL A 192 17.65 18.75 -6.67
CA VAL A 192 17.24 18.08 -5.43
C VAL A 192 15.72 17.82 -5.40
N LEU A 193 14.90 18.67 -6.03
CA LEU A 193 13.45 18.46 -6.14
C LEU A 193 13.11 17.17 -6.90
N GLY A 194 13.92 16.76 -7.89
CA GLY A 194 13.72 15.49 -8.59
C GLY A 194 13.86 14.30 -7.64
N ASP A 195 14.81 14.38 -6.71
CA ASP A 195 15.02 13.33 -5.73
C ASP A 195 13.99 13.36 -4.59
N LEU A 196 13.62 14.55 -4.11
CA LEU A 196 12.55 14.71 -3.12
C LEU A 196 11.20 14.25 -3.66
N SER A 197 10.91 14.55 -4.93
CA SER A 197 9.70 14.05 -5.60
C SER A 197 9.72 12.53 -5.76
N MET A 198 10.85 11.89 -6.06
CA MET A 198 10.94 10.42 -5.98
C MET A 198 10.61 9.92 -4.58
N ILE A 199 11.18 10.48 -3.53
CA ILE A 199 10.88 10.07 -2.15
C ILE A 199 9.38 10.22 -1.85
N LEU A 200 8.72 11.25 -2.37
CA LEU A 200 7.28 11.46 -2.23
C LEU A 200 6.42 10.57 -3.15
N CYS A 201 6.99 10.05 -4.23
CA CYS A 201 6.39 9.10 -5.16
C CYS A 201 6.44 7.65 -4.63
N ASP A 202 7.15 7.41 -3.52
CA ASP A 202 7.09 6.14 -2.79
C ASP A 202 5.64 5.83 -2.38
N PRO A 203 5.07 4.67 -2.74
CA PRO A 203 3.74 4.25 -2.31
C PRO A 203 3.46 4.43 -0.82
N PHE A 204 4.45 4.18 0.06
CA PHE A 204 4.25 4.34 1.51
C PHE A 204 4.09 5.81 1.90
N ALA A 205 4.87 6.71 1.28
CA ALA A 205 4.72 8.14 1.43
C ALA A 205 3.36 8.62 0.91
N CYS A 206 2.98 8.23 -0.32
CA CYS A 206 1.68 8.58 -0.90
C CYS A 206 0.53 8.14 0.02
N ASN A 207 0.53 6.88 0.47
CA ASN A 207 -0.47 6.35 1.38
C ASN A 207 -0.56 7.17 2.68
N THR A 208 0.57 7.49 3.30
CA THR A 208 0.58 8.32 4.53
C THR A 208 0.07 9.73 4.29
N LEU A 209 0.44 10.37 3.19
CA LEU A 209 -0.03 11.72 2.84
C LEU A 209 -1.54 11.73 2.61
N VAL A 210 -2.05 10.80 1.80
CA VAL A 210 -3.48 10.75 1.47
C VAL A 210 -4.32 10.40 2.69
N LEU A 211 -3.88 9.44 3.53
CA LEU A 211 -4.56 9.17 4.80
C LEU A 211 -4.60 10.39 5.73
N SER A 212 -3.52 11.18 5.75
CA SER A 212 -3.46 12.43 6.52
C SER A 212 -4.40 13.49 5.93
N ILE A 213 -4.54 13.57 4.60
CA ILE A 213 -5.48 14.45 3.90
C ILE A 213 -6.93 14.08 4.25
N ILE A 214 -7.31 12.80 4.13
CA ILE A 214 -8.67 12.34 4.47
C ILE A 214 -9.01 12.69 5.92
N ARG A 215 -8.07 12.47 6.85
CA ARG A 215 -8.27 12.82 8.25
C ARG A 215 -8.43 14.32 8.48
N ASN A 216 -7.62 15.15 7.82
CA ASN A 216 -7.77 16.60 7.88
C ASN A 216 -9.13 17.05 7.35
N VAL A 217 -9.61 16.48 6.24
CA VAL A 217 -10.94 16.80 5.69
C VAL A 217 -12.04 16.46 6.70
N GLN A 218 -11.95 15.32 7.38
CA GLN A 218 -12.91 14.93 8.42
C GLN A 218 -12.84 15.82 9.67
N GLU A 219 -11.63 16.21 10.09
CA GLU A 219 -11.42 17.13 11.21
C GLU A 219 -11.99 18.52 10.90
N LEU A 220 -11.80 19.03 9.67
CA LEU A 220 -12.35 20.31 9.23
C LEU A 220 -13.87 20.29 9.18
N LEU A 221 -14.48 19.21 8.70
CA LEU A 221 -15.93 19.01 8.76
C LEU A 221 -16.46 19.04 10.19
N SER A 222 -15.73 18.45 11.13
CA SER A 222 -16.12 18.44 12.55
C SER A 222 -15.99 19.81 13.23
N GLN A 223 -15.25 20.74 12.61
CA GLN A 223 -14.98 22.09 13.13
C GLN A 223 -15.71 23.18 12.34
N ASP A 224 -16.57 22.81 11.38
CA ASP A 224 -17.20 23.74 10.43
C ASP A 224 -16.20 24.68 9.71
N ALA A 225 -14.99 24.17 9.45
CA ALA A 225 -13.88 24.92 8.88
C ALA A 225 -13.70 24.62 7.38
N LEU A 226 -13.21 25.60 6.61
CA LEU A 226 -13.02 25.47 5.17
C LEU A 226 -11.65 24.86 4.83
N PRO A 227 -11.55 23.97 3.81
CA PRO A 227 -10.29 23.37 3.37
C PRO A 227 -9.18 24.37 3.05
N ARG A 228 -9.54 25.50 2.41
CA ARG A 228 -8.59 26.53 2.00
C ARG A 228 -7.92 27.25 3.17
N ASP A 229 -8.51 27.19 4.36
CA ASP A 229 -8.01 27.86 5.56
C ASP A 229 -7.05 26.95 6.36
N SER A 230 -6.90 25.68 5.96
CA SER A 230 -5.97 24.73 6.59
C SER A 230 -4.62 24.72 5.89
N PRO A 231 -3.56 25.31 6.48
CA PRO A 231 -2.22 25.30 5.89
C PRO A 231 -1.64 23.88 5.82
N ASP A 232 -1.96 23.04 6.80
CA ASP A 232 -1.51 21.65 6.85
C ASP A 232 -2.10 20.85 5.68
N LEU A 233 -3.40 21.01 5.38
CA LEU A 233 -4.04 20.37 4.23
C LEU A 233 -3.42 20.83 2.90
N LEU A 234 -3.20 22.14 2.73
CA LEU A 234 -2.59 22.69 1.52
C LEU A 234 -1.16 22.17 1.31
N LEU A 235 -0.39 22.01 2.40
CA LEU A 235 0.94 21.44 2.33
C LEU A 235 0.90 19.96 1.92
N LEU A 236 -0.01 19.17 2.50
CA LEU A 236 -0.16 17.76 2.14
C LEU A 236 -0.52 17.60 0.65
N LEU A 237 -1.41 18.46 0.13
CA LEU A 237 -1.76 18.49 -1.29
C LEU A 237 -0.57 18.88 -2.17
N ARG A 238 0.23 19.87 -1.75
CA ARG A 238 1.48 20.26 -2.42
C ARG A 238 2.46 19.09 -2.48
N MET A 239 2.68 18.39 -1.38
CA MET A 239 3.57 17.23 -1.29
C MET A 239 3.09 16.05 -2.16
N LEU A 240 1.78 15.76 -2.14
CA LEU A 240 1.19 14.73 -2.98
C LEU A 240 1.36 15.06 -4.47
N SER A 241 1.06 16.31 -4.86
CA SER A 241 1.26 16.80 -6.22
C SER A 241 2.73 16.71 -6.66
N LEU A 242 3.66 17.07 -5.78
CA LEU A 242 5.10 16.97 -6.03
C LEU A 242 5.54 15.51 -6.26
N GLY A 243 5.07 14.57 -5.43
CA GLY A 243 5.36 13.14 -5.60
C GLY A 243 4.77 12.57 -6.88
N GLN A 244 3.54 12.95 -7.23
CA GLN A 244 2.91 12.54 -8.47
C GLN A 244 3.66 13.08 -9.70
N GLY A 245 4.18 14.30 -9.65
CA GLY A 245 4.98 14.91 -10.71
C GLY A 245 6.43 14.40 -10.84
N ALA A 246 6.85 13.43 -10.03
CA ALA A 246 8.25 12.96 -10.00
C ALA A 246 8.76 12.45 -11.34
N TRP A 247 7.94 11.65 -12.05
CA TRP A 247 8.33 11.09 -13.35
C TRP A 247 8.55 12.20 -14.38
N ASP A 248 7.59 13.11 -14.54
CA ASP A 248 7.65 14.22 -15.50
C ASP A 248 8.82 15.16 -15.18
N MET A 249 9.06 15.44 -13.90
CA MET A 249 10.17 16.29 -13.45
C MET A 249 11.54 15.70 -13.82
N ILE A 250 11.71 14.39 -13.63
CA ILE A 250 12.96 13.70 -13.94
C ILE A 250 13.12 13.52 -15.44
N ASP A 251 12.05 13.20 -16.18
CA ASP A 251 12.12 13.02 -17.63
C ASP A 251 12.46 14.33 -18.34
N SER A 252 11.72 15.40 -18.01
CA SER A 252 11.91 16.73 -18.61
C SER A 252 13.17 17.45 -18.15
N GLN A 253 13.77 17.02 -17.03
CA GLN A 253 14.85 17.73 -16.34
C GLN A 253 14.47 19.17 -15.94
N VAL A 254 13.17 19.47 -15.85
CA VAL A 254 12.65 20.77 -15.39
C VAL A 254 12.29 20.64 -13.91
N PHE A 255 13.26 20.95 -13.05
CA PHE A 255 13.09 20.83 -11.61
C PHE A 255 12.36 22.04 -11.02
N LYS A 256 11.03 22.01 -11.11
CA LYS A 256 10.14 23.01 -10.53
C LYS A 256 8.96 22.32 -9.89
N GLU A 257 8.50 22.84 -8.77
CA GLU A 257 7.31 22.31 -8.13
C GLU A 257 6.08 22.47 -9.03
N PRO A 258 5.26 21.41 -9.19
CA PRO A 258 3.98 21.51 -9.84
C PRO A 258 3.09 22.51 -9.11
N ARG A 259 2.41 23.39 -9.86
CA ARG A 259 1.41 24.27 -9.26
C ARG A 259 0.21 23.44 -8.84
N LEU A 260 -0.18 23.53 -7.57
CA LEU A 260 -1.44 22.96 -7.12
C LEU A 260 -2.59 23.66 -7.86
N ASP A 261 -3.43 22.89 -8.52
CA ASP A 261 -4.62 23.41 -9.17
C ASP A 261 -5.58 23.94 -8.10
N LEU A 262 -5.85 25.25 -8.16
CA LEU A 262 -6.72 25.93 -7.21
C LEU A 262 -8.15 25.37 -7.24
N GLU A 263 -8.57 24.80 -8.37
CA GLU A 263 -9.89 24.17 -8.47
C GLU A 263 -10.00 22.89 -7.64
N VAL A 264 -8.90 22.20 -7.36
CA VAL A 264 -8.89 21.06 -6.41
C VAL A 264 -9.30 21.54 -5.02
N VAL A 265 -8.81 22.71 -4.61
CA VAL A 265 -9.11 23.28 -3.28
C VAL A 265 -10.50 23.92 -3.23
N THR A 266 -10.89 24.61 -4.31
CA THR A 266 -12.10 25.46 -4.32
C THR A 266 -13.34 24.78 -4.87
N ARG A 267 -13.21 23.66 -5.61
CA ARG A 267 -14.34 22.91 -6.19
C ARG A 267 -14.35 21.45 -5.79
N PHE A 268 -13.24 20.74 -5.97
CA PHE A 268 -13.19 19.30 -5.65
C PHE A 268 -13.34 19.03 -4.15
N LEU A 269 -12.53 19.68 -3.30
CA LEU A 269 -12.59 19.50 -1.85
C LEU A 269 -13.98 19.78 -1.27
N PRO A 270 -14.67 20.89 -1.62
CA PRO A 270 -16.06 21.09 -1.22
C PRO A 270 -17.02 20.01 -1.73
N ALA A 271 -16.87 19.56 -2.99
CA ALA A 271 -17.70 18.47 -3.52
C ALA A 271 -17.47 17.15 -2.77
N MET A 272 -16.21 16.83 -2.46
CA MET A 272 -15.83 15.67 -1.65
C MET A 272 -16.37 15.79 -0.23
N MET A 273 -16.27 16.96 0.41
CA MET A 273 -16.86 17.21 1.72
C MET A 273 -18.39 17.02 1.70
N SER A 274 -19.08 17.42 0.65
CA SER A 274 -20.52 17.15 0.48
C SER A 274 -20.82 15.66 0.49
N VAL A 275 -20.02 14.85 -0.24
CA VAL A 275 -20.16 13.38 -0.25
C VAL A 275 -19.93 12.80 1.15
N VAL A 276 -18.93 13.32 1.87
CA VAL A 276 -18.62 12.90 3.25
C VAL A 276 -19.77 13.26 4.20
N VAL A 277 -20.34 14.45 4.09
CA VAL A 277 -21.50 14.88 4.89
C VAL A 277 -22.71 14.00 4.62
N ASP A 278 -23.02 13.69 3.34
CA ASP A 278 -24.11 12.77 2.99
C ASP A 278 -23.97 11.43 3.74
N ASP A 279 -22.76 10.86 3.72
CA ASP A 279 -22.45 9.59 4.35
C ASP A 279 -22.59 9.67 5.89
N HIS A 280 -22.09 10.73 6.50
CA HIS A 280 -22.19 10.96 7.95
C HIS A 280 -23.62 11.20 8.41
N THR A 281 -24.38 12.05 7.73
CA THR A 281 -25.77 12.36 8.06
C THR A 281 -26.60 11.10 8.04
N PHE A 282 -26.44 10.24 7.03
CA PHE A 282 -27.17 8.99 6.96
C PHE A 282 -26.80 7.99 8.07
N ILE A 283 -25.51 7.89 8.42
CA ILE A 283 -25.07 7.03 9.54
C ILE A 283 -25.66 7.51 10.88
N VAL A 284 -25.74 8.82 11.08
CA VAL A 284 -26.35 9.41 12.28
C VAL A 284 -27.86 9.12 12.30
N GLU A 285 -28.54 9.33 11.18
CA GLU A 285 -29.97 9.08 11.02
C GLU A 285 -30.36 7.63 11.36
N GLN A 286 -29.57 6.65 10.92
CA GLN A 286 -29.83 5.24 11.21
C GLN A 286 -29.77 4.91 12.70
N LYS A 287 -29.01 5.68 13.48
CA LYS A 287 -28.85 5.52 14.94
C LYS A 287 -29.90 6.25 15.75
N LEU A 288 -30.71 7.13 15.14
CA LEU A 288 -31.78 7.83 15.85
C LEU A 288 -32.90 6.85 16.28
N PRO A 289 -33.61 7.14 17.38
CA PRO A 289 -34.83 6.43 17.75
C PRO A 289 -35.85 6.45 16.61
N SER A 290 -36.67 5.39 16.47
CA SER A 290 -37.64 5.26 15.38
C SER A 290 -38.64 6.42 15.25
N GLU A 291 -38.89 7.15 16.34
CA GLU A 291 -39.77 8.33 16.37
C GLU A 291 -39.12 9.59 15.78
N GLU A 292 -37.79 9.65 15.76
CA GLU A 292 -36.99 10.79 15.26
C GLU A 292 -36.43 10.54 13.85
N LYS A 293 -36.58 9.31 13.32
CA LYS A 293 -36.16 8.97 11.96
C LYS A 293 -37.03 9.70 10.94
N SER A 294 -36.41 10.59 10.20
CA SER A 294 -36.95 11.15 8.97
C SER A 294 -36.97 10.10 7.85
N SER A 295 -37.81 10.29 6.84
CA SER A 295 -37.85 9.46 5.62
C SER A 295 -36.67 9.75 4.67
N LEU A 296 -35.48 10.04 5.21
CA LEU A 296 -34.31 10.38 4.39
C LEU A 296 -33.89 9.16 3.56
N THR A 297 -33.98 9.29 2.24
CA THR A 297 -33.45 8.28 1.31
C THR A 297 -31.96 8.50 1.14
N TYR A 298 -31.18 7.41 1.14
CA TYR A 298 -29.75 7.52 0.90
C TYR A 298 -29.48 8.17 -0.47
N PRO A 299 -28.60 9.19 -0.57
CA PRO A 299 -28.34 9.84 -1.85
C PRO A 299 -27.77 8.84 -2.86
N THR A 300 -28.34 8.80 -4.06
CA THR A 300 -27.88 7.88 -5.12
C THR A 300 -26.92 8.53 -6.12
N SER A 301 -26.93 9.86 -6.22
CA SER A 301 -26.05 10.61 -7.12
C SER A 301 -24.82 11.15 -6.40
N LEU A 302 -23.74 11.33 -7.15
CA LEU A 302 -22.54 12.05 -6.73
C LEU A 302 -22.53 13.43 -7.39
N PRO A 303 -21.92 14.45 -6.77
CA PRO A 303 -21.75 15.75 -7.40
C PRO A 303 -20.94 15.64 -8.70
N ASP A 304 -21.41 16.28 -9.79
CA ASP A 304 -20.71 16.27 -11.09
C ASP A 304 -19.25 16.74 -11.00
N ALA A 305 -18.99 17.70 -10.11
CA ALA A 305 -17.64 18.18 -9.84
C ALA A 305 -16.75 17.04 -9.31
N PHE A 306 -17.26 16.23 -8.37
CA PHE A 306 -16.51 15.11 -7.82
C PHE A 306 -16.10 14.13 -8.93
N ILE A 307 -17.05 13.67 -9.74
CA ILE A 307 -16.81 12.72 -10.84
C ILE A 307 -15.79 13.28 -11.83
N ARG A 308 -15.99 14.52 -12.30
CA ARG A 308 -15.10 15.17 -13.28
C ARG A 308 -13.66 15.23 -12.79
N TYR A 309 -13.43 15.62 -11.53
CA TYR A 309 -12.05 15.69 -11.01
C TYR A 309 -11.41 14.32 -10.80
N LEU A 310 -12.19 13.26 -10.55
CA LEU A 310 -11.63 11.89 -10.53
C LEU A 310 -11.09 11.48 -11.91
N GLN A 311 -11.71 11.97 -12.99
CA GLN A 311 -11.30 11.70 -14.37
C GLN A 311 -10.11 12.57 -14.81
N ASP A 312 -10.15 13.86 -14.48
CA ASP A 312 -9.26 14.85 -15.08
C ASP A 312 -8.06 15.23 -14.21
N ASN A 313 -8.09 14.96 -12.90
CA ASN A 313 -7.07 15.42 -11.97
C ASN A 313 -6.48 14.29 -11.11
N ARG A 314 -5.18 14.07 -11.26
CA ARG A 314 -4.44 13.00 -10.57
C ARG A 314 -4.47 13.09 -9.03
N VAL A 315 -4.42 14.29 -8.46
CA VAL A 315 -4.45 14.49 -7.00
C VAL A 315 -5.83 14.18 -6.47
N ALA A 316 -6.87 14.72 -7.12
CA ALA A 316 -8.26 14.47 -6.76
C ALA A 316 -8.64 13.00 -6.91
N CYS A 317 -8.20 12.34 -7.99
CA CYS A 317 -8.37 10.91 -8.21
C CYS A 317 -7.80 10.10 -7.05
N GLU A 318 -6.53 10.32 -6.67
CA GLU A 318 -5.90 9.63 -5.54
C GLU A 318 -6.69 9.80 -4.23
N MET A 319 -7.15 11.02 -3.94
CA MET A 319 -7.98 11.30 -2.77
C MET A 319 -9.32 10.54 -2.81
N GLY A 320 -9.99 10.52 -3.97
CA GLY A 320 -11.25 9.80 -4.16
C GLY A 320 -11.09 8.30 -3.97
N LEU A 321 -10.02 7.71 -4.51
CA LEU A 321 -9.71 6.29 -4.33
C LEU A 321 -9.51 5.94 -2.84
N TYR A 322 -8.73 6.73 -2.11
CA TYR A 322 -8.53 6.50 -0.68
C TYR A 322 -9.77 6.77 0.16
N TYR A 323 -10.65 7.66 -0.28
CA TYR A 323 -11.96 7.82 0.34
C TYR A 323 -12.80 6.54 0.18
N VAL A 324 -12.83 5.93 -1.00
CA VAL A 324 -13.50 4.64 -1.21
C VAL A 324 -12.90 3.54 -0.32
N LEU A 325 -11.57 3.50 -0.17
CA LEU A 325 -10.93 2.57 0.78
C LEU A 325 -11.35 2.83 2.23
N HIS A 326 -11.48 4.10 2.62
CA HIS A 326 -11.96 4.50 3.95
C HIS A 326 -13.40 4.03 4.17
N ILE A 327 -14.29 4.25 3.21
CA ILE A 327 -15.68 3.81 3.24
C ILE A 327 -15.79 2.28 3.30
N ALA A 328 -14.98 1.56 2.53
CA ALA A 328 -14.93 0.09 2.58
C ALA A 328 -14.52 -0.40 3.97
N LYS A 329 -13.53 0.25 4.59
CA LYS A 329 -13.10 -0.06 5.96
C LYS A 329 -14.20 0.18 7.00
N LEU A 330 -15.05 1.20 6.79
CA LEU A 330 -16.23 1.48 7.62
C LEU A 330 -17.41 0.53 7.37
N ARG A 331 -17.31 -0.37 6.38
CA ARG A 331 -18.36 -1.32 5.98
C ARG A 331 -19.67 -0.62 5.56
N ASN A 332 -19.57 0.58 5.00
CA ASN A 332 -20.74 1.32 4.54
C ASN A 332 -21.11 0.87 3.11
N ARG A 333 -22.00 -0.13 3.01
CA ARG A 333 -22.49 -0.68 1.74
C ARG A 333 -23.09 0.40 0.83
N ASN A 334 -23.97 1.25 1.34
CA ASN A 334 -24.70 2.22 0.53
C ASN A 334 -23.74 3.20 -0.16
N ALA A 335 -22.73 3.67 0.57
CA ALA A 335 -21.69 4.53 0.01
C ALA A 335 -20.84 3.81 -1.03
N LEU A 336 -20.48 2.54 -0.81
CA LEU A 336 -19.79 1.75 -1.84
C LEU A 336 -20.63 1.58 -3.11
N GLN A 337 -21.93 1.31 -2.97
CA GLN A 337 -22.83 1.16 -4.12
C GLN A 337 -22.90 2.44 -4.95
N ARG A 338 -22.85 3.60 -4.29
CA ARG A 338 -22.79 4.92 -4.95
C ARG A 338 -21.42 5.21 -5.59
N LEU A 339 -20.33 4.86 -4.91
CA LEU A 339 -18.98 5.31 -5.28
C LEU A 339 -18.27 4.42 -6.30
N LEU A 340 -18.43 3.09 -6.24
CA LEU A 340 -17.69 2.15 -7.10
C LEU A 340 -17.93 2.37 -8.61
N PRO A 341 -19.17 2.63 -9.09
CA PRO A 341 -19.40 2.88 -10.51
C PRO A 341 -18.66 4.13 -11.02
N ALA A 342 -18.47 5.14 -10.17
CA ALA A 342 -17.74 6.36 -10.52
C ALA A 342 -16.22 6.15 -10.66
N LEU A 343 -15.69 4.98 -10.26
CA LEU A 343 -14.27 4.65 -10.38
C LEU A 343 -13.89 4.01 -11.71
N VAL A 344 -14.86 3.64 -12.55
CA VAL A 344 -14.61 3.00 -13.85
C VAL A 344 -13.78 3.89 -14.76
N GLU A 345 -14.13 5.17 -14.83
CA GLU A 345 -13.40 6.18 -15.59
C GLU A 345 -12.66 7.07 -14.60
N THR A 346 -11.39 6.76 -14.36
CA THR A 346 -10.50 7.55 -13.50
C THR A 346 -9.27 7.99 -14.24
N TYR A 347 -8.61 9.03 -13.72
CA TYR A 347 -7.38 9.58 -14.29
C TYR A 347 -6.37 8.46 -14.56
N ASN A 348 -6.01 8.25 -15.83
CA ASN A 348 -5.08 7.21 -16.27
C ASN A 348 -5.33 5.82 -15.65
N ASP A 349 -6.59 5.42 -15.48
CA ASP A 349 -6.96 4.11 -14.93
C ASP A 349 -6.43 3.84 -13.51
N MET A 350 -6.19 4.87 -12.70
CA MET A 350 -5.61 4.71 -11.36
C MET A 350 -6.41 3.78 -10.45
N ALA A 351 -7.74 3.69 -10.63
CA ALA A 351 -8.61 2.74 -9.92
C ALA A 351 -8.30 1.26 -10.21
N PHE A 352 -7.51 0.98 -11.25
CA PHE A 352 -7.10 -0.38 -11.63
C PHE A 352 -5.61 -0.65 -11.36
N SER A 353 -4.96 0.22 -10.59
CA SER A 353 -3.59 -0.02 -10.10
C SER A 353 -3.54 -1.14 -9.06
N ASP A 354 -2.44 -1.90 -9.03
CA ASP A 354 -2.32 -3.06 -8.15
C ASP A 354 -2.37 -2.72 -6.65
N ILE A 355 -1.79 -1.57 -6.27
CA ILE A 355 -1.81 -1.11 -4.88
C ILE A 355 -3.25 -0.84 -4.44
N PHE A 356 -4.01 -0.10 -5.23
CA PHE A 356 -5.40 0.22 -4.90
C PHE A 356 -6.27 -1.04 -4.89
N LEU A 357 -6.20 -1.89 -5.92
CA LEU A 357 -6.99 -3.11 -6.00
C LEU A 357 -6.66 -4.10 -4.88
N HIS A 358 -5.38 -4.24 -4.52
CA HIS A 358 -4.98 -5.06 -3.37
C HIS A 358 -5.66 -4.59 -2.07
N LEU A 359 -5.69 -3.28 -1.82
CA LEU A 359 -6.35 -2.74 -0.63
C LEU A 359 -7.87 -2.84 -0.72
N LEU A 360 -8.45 -2.53 -1.88
CA LEU A 360 -9.90 -2.56 -2.07
C LEU A 360 -10.44 -3.97 -1.88
N THR A 361 -9.84 -4.97 -2.55
CA THR A 361 -10.26 -6.37 -2.41
C THR A 361 -10.13 -6.87 -0.99
N ALA A 362 -9.05 -6.51 -0.27
CA ALA A 362 -8.91 -6.82 1.15
C ALA A 362 -10.02 -6.16 1.99
N HIS A 363 -10.34 -4.88 1.77
CA HIS A 363 -11.41 -4.21 2.50
C HIS A 363 -12.81 -4.74 2.17
N LEU A 364 -13.07 -5.13 0.92
CA LEU A 364 -14.34 -5.75 0.52
C LEU A 364 -14.61 -7.07 1.26
N THR A 365 -13.57 -7.77 1.74
CA THR A 365 -13.78 -8.95 2.59
C THR A 365 -14.49 -8.64 3.90
N LEU A 366 -14.45 -7.39 4.40
CA LEU A 366 -15.21 -6.97 5.58
C LEU A 366 -16.72 -6.93 5.34
N LEU A 367 -17.14 -6.84 4.08
CA LEU A 367 -18.54 -6.82 3.66
C LEU A 367 -18.96 -8.19 3.12
N SER A 368 -18.33 -9.27 3.58
CA SER A 368 -18.59 -10.63 3.06
C SER A 368 -20.08 -11.01 3.07
N ASP A 369 -20.85 -10.60 4.09
CA ASP A 369 -22.29 -10.89 4.18
C ASP A 369 -23.14 -10.15 3.13
N GLU A 370 -22.65 -9.02 2.60
CA GLU A 370 -23.35 -8.24 1.57
C GLU A 370 -23.30 -8.91 0.19
N PHE A 371 -22.32 -9.79 -0.05
CA PHE A 371 -22.19 -10.55 -1.31
C PHE A 371 -23.29 -11.61 -1.51
N GLY A 372 -24.15 -11.84 -0.52
CA GLY A 372 -25.39 -12.61 -0.71
C GLY A 372 -26.45 -11.85 -1.53
N SER A 373 -26.29 -10.54 -1.70
CA SER A 373 -27.22 -9.68 -2.45
C SER A 373 -26.79 -9.55 -3.92
N GLU A 374 -27.71 -9.82 -4.84
CA GLU A 374 -27.50 -9.62 -6.28
C GLU A 374 -27.14 -8.16 -6.61
N GLU A 375 -27.81 -7.21 -5.96
CA GLU A 375 -27.56 -5.78 -6.15
C GLU A 375 -26.12 -5.39 -5.78
N PHE A 376 -25.62 -5.86 -4.63
CA PHE A 376 -24.25 -5.56 -4.21
C PHE A 376 -23.22 -6.25 -5.10
N CYS A 377 -23.46 -7.50 -5.49
CA CYS A 377 -22.61 -8.20 -6.45
C CYS A 377 -22.53 -7.46 -7.79
N SER A 378 -23.66 -7.04 -8.34
CA SER A 378 -23.71 -6.34 -9.62
C SER A 378 -22.97 -5.00 -9.59
N VAL A 379 -23.03 -4.27 -8.47
CA VAL A 379 -22.24 -3.03 -8.35
C VAL A 379 -20.74 -3.31 -8.27
N VAL A 380 -20.31 -4.28 -7.47
CA VAL A 380 -18.88 -4.59 -7.30
C VAL A 380 -18.27 -5.18 -8.57
N PHE A 381 -18.95 -6.16 -9.18
CA PHE A 381 -18.45 -6.89 -10.34
C PHE A 381 -18.83 -6.19 -11.64
N ASP A 382 -20.11 -6.14 -12.02
CA ASP A 382 -20.53 -5.64 -13.33
C ASP A 382 -20.22 -4.14 -13.51
N SER A 383 -20.54 -3.34 -12.49
CA SER A 383 -20.42 -1.88 -12.58
C SER A 383 -19.01 -1.35 -12.27
N PHE A 384 -18.07 -2.20 -11.86
CA PHE A 384 -16.69 -1.79 -11.58
C PHE A 384 -15.63 -2.79 -12.07
N LEU A 385 -15.45 -3.93 -11.41
CA LEU A 385 -14.31 -4.82 -11.68
C LEU A 385 -14.32 -5.45 -13.08
N LEU A 386 -15.49 -5.88 -13.57
CA LEU A 386 -15.66 -6.51 -14.89
C LEU A 386 -15.67 -5.50 -16.05
N THR A 387 -15.65 -4.20 -15.78
CA THR A 387 -15.56 -3.20 -16.86
C THR A 387 -14.19 -3.18 -17.54
N SER A 388 -13.14 -3.59 -16.83
CA SER A 388 -11.75 -3.50 -17.30
C SER A 388 -11.00 -4.84 -17.37
N PHE A 389 -11.51 -5.92 -16.76
CA PHE A 389 -10.77 -7.19 -16.62
C PHE A 389 -10.28 -7.79 -17.94
N SER A 390 -11.04 -7.64 -19.03
CA SER A 390 -10.67 -8.20 -20.34
C SER A 390 -9.44 -7.52 -20.96
N SER A 391 -9.20 -6.24 -20.60
CA SER A 391 -8.04 -5.47 -21.08
C SER A 391 -6.87 -5.45 -20.10
N LYS A 392 -7.13 -5.78 -18.83
CA LYS A 392 -6.18 -5.65 -17.72
C LYS A 392 -6.13 -6.94 -16.90
N GLU A 393 -5.13 -7.78 -17.20
CA GLU A 393 -4.96 -9.08 -16.54
C GLU A 393 -4.82 -8.97 -15.02
N ASN A 394 -4.21 -7.90 -14.52
CA ASN A 394 -4.05 -7.69 -13.08
C ASN A 394 -5.40 -7.56 -12.36
N VAL A 395 -6.39 -6.90 -12.97
CA VAL A 395 -7.77 -6.81 -12.45
C VAL A 395 -8.38 -8.21 -12.34
N HIS A 396 -8.22 -9.04 -13.38
CA HIS A 396 -8.68 -10.43 -13.37
C HIS A 396 -8.07 -11.23 -12.22
N ARG A 397 -6.75 -11.08 -11.99
CA ARG A 397 -6.05 -11.73 -10.86
C ARG A 397 -6.60 -11.27 -9.50
N HIS A 398 -6.88 -9.97 -9.31
CA HIS A 398 -7.46 -9.45 -8.06
C HIS A 398 -8.90 -9.95 -7.84
N ILE A 399 -9.71 -10.06 -8.89
CA ILE A 399 -11.05 -10.66 -8.81
C ILE A 399 -10.97 -12.11 -8.33
N LEU A 400 -10.13 -12.95 -8.98
CA LEU A 400 -9.98 -14.36 -8.60
C LEU A 400 -9.47 -14.51 -7.16
N ARG A 401 -8.50 -13.68 -6.74
CA ARG A 401 -8.01 -13.66 -5.36
C ARG A 401 -9.11 -13.33 -4.36
N MET A 402 -9.96 -12.35 -4.67
CA MET A 402 -11.10 -12.00 -3.82
C MET A 402 -12.09 -13.17 -3.72
N LEU A 403 -12.44 -13.79 -4.84
CA LEU A 403 -13.35 -14.94 -4.87
C LEU A 403 -12.80 -16.17 -4.14
N LEU A 404 -11.48 -16.41 -4.15
CA LEU A 404 -10.86 -17.46 -3.34
C LEU A 404 -11.18 -17.37 -1.84
N HIS A 405 -11.50 -16.17 -1.35
CA HIS A 405 -11.91 -15.92 0.03
C HIS A 405 -13.43 -15.83 0.17
N LEU A 406 -14.11 -15.19 -0.78
CA LEU A 406 -15.53 -14.83 -0.65
C LEU A 406 -16.51 -15.79 -1.31
N HIS A 407 -16.07 -16.78 -2.09
CA HIS A 407 -16.95 -17.69 -2.85
C HIS A 407 -18.10 -18.30 -2.04
N HIS A 408 -17.87 -18.65 -0.76
CA HIS A 408 -18.88 -19.24 0.11
C HIS A 408 -19.98 -18.26 0.57
N LYS A 409 -19.80 -16.96 0.35
CA LYS A 409 -20.74 -15.88 0.69
C LYS A 409 -21.37 -15.22 -0.53
N VAL A 410 -20.78 -15.41 -1.71
CA VAL A 410 -21.31 -14.88 -2.97
C VAL A 410 -22.57 -15.65 -3.35
N LEU A 411 -23.59 -14.95 -3.81
CA LEU A 411 -24.83 -15.54 -4.32
C LEU A 411 -24.53 -16.67 -5.34
N PRO A 412 -24.98 -17.92 -5.14
CA PRO A 412 -24.54 -19.06 -5.96
C PRO A 412 -24.80 -18.93 -7.46
N SER A 413 -25.99 -18.44 -7.85
CA SER A 413 -26.33 -18.21 -9.26
C SER A 413 -25.42 -17.17 -9.92
N TYR A 414 -25.06 -16.13 -9.14
CA TYR A 414 -24.15 -15.09 -9.59
C TYR A 414 -22.72 -15.63 -9.72
N LEU A 415 -22.28 -16.46 -8.77
CA LEU A 415 -20.97 -17.10 -8.78
C LEU A 415 -20.77 -18.02 -10.00
N GLU A 416 -21.78 -18.78 -10.40
CA GLU A 416 -21.73 -19.59 -11.63
C GLU A 416 -21.52 -18.72 -12.88
N THR A 417 -22.24 -17.60 -12.96
CA THR A 417 -22.11 -16.63 -14.06
C THR A 417 -20.71 -15.98 -14.06
N LEU A 418 -20.20 -15.63 -12.88
CA LEU A 418 -18.84 -15.11 -12.73
C LEU A 418 -17.79 -16.12 -13.17
N MET A 419 -17.93 -17.39 -12.81
CA MET A 419 -16.96 -18.42 -13.19
C MET A 419 -16.89 -18.62 -14.70
N GLN A 420 -18.02 -18.54 -15.41
CA GLN A 420 -18.03 -18.56 -16.87
C GLN A 420 -17.37 -17.31 -17.47
N THR A 421 -17.62 -16.14 -16.88
CA THR A 421 -17.08 -14.86 -17.35
C THR A 421 -15.58 -14.75 -17.12
N LEU A 422 -15.08 -15.32 -16.02
CA LEU A 422 -13.68 -15.26 -15.60
C LEU A 422 -12.82 -16.42 -16.13
N GLU A 423 -13.32 -17.17 -17.11
CA GLU A 423 -12.55 -18.24 -17.75
C GLU A 423 -11.26 -17.66 -18.35
N PRO A 424 -10.06 -18.20 -18.02
CA PRO A 424 -8.81 -17.64 -18.48
C PRO A 424 -8.70 -17.69 -20.02
N PRO A 425 -8.31 -16.59 -20.68
CA PRO A 425 -8.05 -16.59 -22.11
C PRO A 425 -6.97 -17.61 -22.49
N LYS A 426 -7.01 -18.14 -23.72
CA LYS A 426 -6.02 -19.12 -24.21
C LYS A 426 -4.56 -18.61 -24.09
N GLN A 427 -4.37 -17.30 -24.24
CA GLN A 427 -3.11 -16.61 -24.03
C GLN A 427 -3.21 -15.75 -22.78
N CYS A 428 -2.81 -16.30 -21.64
CA CYS A 428 -2.74 -15.59 -20.36
C CYS A 428 -1.55 -16.10 -19.53
N SER A 429 -1.20 -15.36 -18.47
CA SER A 429 -0.12 -15.75 -17.58
C SER A 429 -0.42 -17.03 -16.78
N GLU A 430 0.63 -17.78 -16.43
CA GLU A 430 0.49 -18.97 -15.58
C GLU A 430 -0.13 -18.67 -14.20
N PRO A 431 0.25 -17.58 -13.49
CA PRO A 431 -0.40 -17.23 -12.22
C PRO A 431 -1.92 -17.03 -12.32
N LEU A 432 -2.44 -16.53 -13.44
CA LEU A 432 -3.88 -16.38 -13.64
C LEU A 432 -4.57 -17.75 -13.74
N LYS A 433 -4.01 -18.67 -14.53
CA LYS A 433 -4.54 -20.03 -14.68
C LYS A 433 -4.52 -20.78 -13.35
N GLU A 434 -3.45 -20.62 -12.59
CA GLU A 434 -3.31 -21.24 -11.27
C GLU A 434 -4.40 -20.75 -10.30
N LEU A 435 -4.62 -19.43 -10.22
CA LEU A 435 -5.69 -18.85 -9.38
C LEU A 435 -7.07 -19.37 -9.76
N HIS A 436 -7.35 -19.47 -11.07
CA HIS A 436 -8.63 -20.00 -11.55
C HIS A 436 -8.79 -21.49 -11.22
N SER A 437 -7.74 -22.30 -11.37
CA SER A 437 -7.73 -23.73 -10.99
C SER A 437 -8.00 -23.90 -9.51
N GLN A 438 -7.28 -23.15 -8.66
CA GLN A 438 -7.46 -23.18 -7.20
C GLN A 438 -8.90 -22.82 -6.80
N LEU A 439 -9.51 -21.83 -7.45
CA LEU A 439 -10.90 -21.45 -7.18
C LEU A 439 -11.86 -22.57 -7.59
N THR A 440 -11.67 -23.14 -8.78
CA THR A 440 -12.48 -24.25 -9.29
C THR A 440 -12.41 -25.46 -8.35
N GLU A 441 -11.22 -25.84 -7.90
CA GLU A 441 -11.02 -26.94 -6.94
C GLU A 441 -11.73 -26.69 -5.60
N LYS A 442 -11.68 -25.45 -5.08
CA LYS A 442 -12.40 -25.08 -3.85
C LYS A 442 -13.92 -25.19 -4.02
N LEU A 443 -14.47 -24.76 -5.15
CA LEU A 443 -15.91 -24.86 -5.43
C LEU A 443 -16.36 -26.32 -5.50
N GLU A 444 -15.59 -27.18 -6.15
CA GLU A 444 -15.88 -28.61 -6.25
C GLU A 444 -15.74 -29.34 -4.90
N ALA A 445 -14.80 -28.94 -4.05
CA ALA A 445 -14.68 -29.45 -2.69
C ALA A 445 -15.89 -29.05 -1.83
N HIS A 446 -16.41 -27.82 -1.99
CA HIS A 446 -17.56 -27.34 -1.25
C HIS A 446 -18.85 -28.09 -1.63
N LYS A 447 -19.05 -28.41 -2.92
CA LYS A 447 -20.19 -29.24 -3.38
C LYS A 447 -20.17 -30.66 -2.82
N LYS A 448 -19.00 -31.21 -2.47
CA LYS A 448 -18.82 -32.59 -1.97
C LYS A 448 -18.98 -32.73 -0.45
N SER A 449 -18.93 -31.62 0.30
CA SER A 449 -19.22 -31.60 1.74
C SER A 449 -20.67 -31.17 1.96
N PRO A 450 -21.61 -32.06 2.27
CA PRO A 450 -22.95 -31.64 2.65
C PRO A 450 -22.89 -30.98 4.03
N THR A 451 -23.36 -29.73 4.11
CA THR A 451 -23.78 -29.13 5.39
C THR A 451 -24.90 -30.01 5.96
N PRO A 452 -24.77 -30.58 7.16
CA PRO A 452 -25.94 -31.12 7.85
C PRO A 452 -26.93 -29.97 8.03
N PRO A 453 -28.23 -30.19 7.79
CA PRO A 453 -29.23 -29.19 8.16
C PRO A 453 -29.09 -28.92 9.66
N ASP A 454 -29.04 -27.64 10.04
CA ASP A 454 -29.21 -27.21 11.42
C ASP A 454 -30.56 -27.77 11.91
N GLU A 455 -30.53 -28.88 12.63
CA GLU A 455 -31.65 -29.26 13.48
C GLU A 455 -31.78 -28.15 14.52
N PRO A 456 -32.98 -27.57 14.72
CA PRO A 456 -33.18 -26.61 15.78
C PRO A 456 -32.88 -27.33 17.09
N THR A 457 -31.76 -26.99 17.74
CA THR A 457 -31.47 -27.39 19.10
C THR A 457 -32.64 -26.98 19.98
N SER A 458 -33.50 -27.94 20.32
CA SER A 458 -34.44 -27.79 21.41
C SER A 458 -33.59 -27.59 22.66
N LEU A 459 -33.61 -26.36 23.20
CA LEU A 459 -33.16 -26.07 24.54
C LEU A 459 -34.07 -26.85 25.51
N ASP A 460 -33.67 -28.06 25.84
CA ASP A 460 -34.20 -28.79 26.98
C ASP A 460 -33.65 -28.10 28.24
N LEU A 461 -34.39 -27.09 28.70
CA LEU A 461 -34.19 -26.46 29.99
C LEU A 461 -34.42 -27.53 31.06
N GLY A 462 -33.34 -28.16 31.50
CA GLY A 462 -33.30 -29.09 32.63
C GLY A 462 -33.78 -28.43 33.91
N LEU A 463 -35.10 -28.32 34.08
CA LEU A 463 -35.75 -28.02 35.34
C LEU A 463 -35.94 -29.35 36.08
N HIS A 464 -34.98 -29.68 36.94
CA HIS A 464 -35.20 -30.71 37.96
C HIS A 464 -36.25 -30.21 38.97
N PRO A 465 -37.35 -30.92 39.20
CA PRO A 465 -38.29 -30.58 40.26
C PRO A 465 -37.69 -30.98 41.61
N VAL A 466 -37.45 -30.00 42.47
CA VAL A 466 -37.07 -30.23 43.87
C VAL A 466 -38.28 -30.75 44.63
N THR A 467 -38.27 -32.04 44.97
CA THR A 467 -39.22 -32.65 45.92
C THR A 467 -38.89 -32.24 47.35
N VAL A 468 -39.82 -31.55 47.99
CA VAL A 468 -39.80 -31.19 49.42
C VAL A 468 -40.31 -32.38 50.24
N PRO A 469 -39.60 -32.86 51.29
CA PRO A 469 -40.15 -33.85 52.21
C PRO A 469 -40.84 -33.17 53.40
N THR A 470 -42.10 -33.52 53.63
CA THR A 470 -42.87 -33.19 54.84
C THR A 470 -42.74 -34.28 55.92
N THR A 471 -42.17 -33.86 57.05
CA THR A 471 -42.30 -34.28 58.47
C THR A 471 -43.10 -35.53 58.88
N SER A 472 -42.53 -36.30 59.83
CA SER A 472 -43.29 -36.86 60.98
C SER A 472 -42.40 -37.24 62.18
N SER A 473 -42.74 -36.65 63.35
CA SER A 473 -42.73 -37.19 64.74
C SER A 473 -41.45 -37.87 65.31
N SER A 474 -41.06 -37.76 66.57
CA SER A 474 -41.53 -37.12 67.81
C SER A 474 -40.55 -37.52 68.91
N SER A 475 -40.33 -36.66 69.91
CA SER A 475 -40.12 -36.95 71.35
C SER A 475 -38.93 -36.21 71.98
N ALA A 476 -39.30 -35.25 72.83
CA ALA A 476 -38.53 -34.57 73.88
C ALA A 476 -37.94 -35.59 74.91
N PRO A 477 -37.18 -35.21 75.98
CA PRO A 477 -37.12 -33.87 76.59
C PRO A 477 -35.80 -33.40 77.28
N THR A 478 -35.92 -32.19 77.84
CA THR A 478 -35.37 -31.65 79.09
C THR A 478 -33.96 -31.01 79.16
N THR A 479 -34.01 -29.69 79.39
CA THR A 479 -33.22 -28.78 80.27
C THR A 479 -32.61 -29.42 81.53
N PRO A 480 -31.73 -28.76 82.34
CA PRO A 480 -31.44 -27.30 82.50
C PRO A 480 -29.92 -26.98 82.42
N VAL A 481 -29.36 -25.77 82.54
CA VAL A 481 -29.65 -24.50 83.24
C VAL A 481 -29.21 -23.34 82.35
#